data_AF-A0A933ARW5-F1
#
_entry.id   AF-A0A933ARW5-F1
#
_cell.length_a   1.000
_cell.length_b   1.000
_cell.length_c   1.000
_cell.angle_alpha   90.00
_cell.angle_beta   90.00
_cell.angle_gamma   90.00
#
_symmetry.space_group_name_H-M   'P 1'
#
loop_
_entity.id
_entity.type
_entity.pdbx_description
1 polymer ?
#
loop_
_entity_poly.entity_id
_entity_poly.type
_entity_poly.pdbx_seq_one_letter_code
_entity_poly.pdbx_strand_id
1 'polypeptide(L)'
;MSAADPRAVQFLTAIKADGRSSPAGIHWHRFYEFLQAKKRMSPTKLPLPLILAASGESNGSKHRRLASQLEWAIENNCLDDAIHYLEGMPRDQWNTGSLDQWEQDHY
;
A
#
# COMPACT_ATOMS: atom_id res chain seq x y z
N MET A 1 17.85 -2.55 -12.11
CA MET A 1 16.59 -2.97 -11.46
C MET A 1 16.98 -3.45 -10.08
N SER A 2 16.63 -2.72 -9.02
CA SER A 2 16.84 -3.24 -7.67
C SER A 2 15.87 -4.39 -7.46
N ALA A 3 16.35 -5.55 -7.01
CA ALA A 3 15.46 -6.63 -6.62
C ALA A 3 14.51 -6.13 -5.52
N ALA A 4 13.24 -6.53 -5.58
CA ALA A 4 12.26 -6.17 -4.55
C ALA A 4 12.78 -6.58 -3.17
N ASP A 5 12.74 -5.66 -2.20
CA ASP A 5 13.20 -5.95 -0.83
C ASP A 5 12.36 -7.12 -0.26
N PRO A 6 13.00 -8.21 0.21
CA PRO A 6 12.29 -9.38 0.70
C PRO A 6 11.26 -9.06 1.79
N ARG A 7 11.50 -8.03 2.61
CA ARG A 7 10.57 -7.61 3.68
C ARG A 7 9.27 -7.07 3.10
N ALA A 8 9.36 -6.24 2.05
CA ALA A 8 8.18 -5.71 1.37
C ALA A 8 7.39 -6.83 0.67
N VAL A 9 8.11 -7.78 0.03
CA VAL A 9 7.48 -8.95 -0.61
C VAL A 9 6.76 -9.82 0.42
N GLN A 10 7.41 -10.11 1.55
CA GLN A 10 6.82 -10.91 2.64
C GLN A 10 5.58 -10.23 3.22
N PHE A 11 5.67 -8.93 3.50
CA PHE A 11 4.54 -8.16 4.01
C PHE A 11 3.35 -8.17 3.03
N LEU A 12 3.59 -7.86 1.74
CA LEU A 12 2.54 -7.86 0.71
C LEU A 12 1.91 -9.26 0.54
N THR A 13 2.73 -10.32 0.58
CA THR A 13 2.25 -11.70 0.51
C THR A 13 1.36 -12.03 1.72
N ALA A 14 1.77 -11.65 2.93
CA ALA A 14 1.02 -11.90 4.14
C ALA A 14 -0.33 -11.18 4.16
N ILE A 15 -0.37 -9.89 3.81
CA ILE A 15 -1.64 -9.14 3.78
C ILE A 15 -2.57 -9.68 2.68
N LYS A 16 -2.03 -10.08 1.52
CA LYS A 16 -2.83 -10.67 0.44
C LYS A 16 -3.44 -12.01 0.86
N ALA A 17 -2.67 -12.86 1.55
CA ALA A 17 -3.17 -14.13 2.08
C ALA A 17 -4.30 -13.94 3.12
N ASP A 18 -4.28 -12.83 3.85
CA ASP A 18 -5.33 -12.42 4.79
C ASP A 18 -6.51 -11.66 4.12
N GLY A 19 -6.48 -11.57 2.79
CA GLY A 19 -7.49 -10.89 1.98
C GLY A 19 -7.43 -9.36 2.03
N ARG A 20 -6.38 -8.78 2.63
CA ARG A 20 -6.15 -7.32 2.70
C ARG A 20 -5.42 -6.84 1.45
N SER A 21 -6.00 -5.88 0.72
CA SER A 21 -5.41 -5.33 -0.51
C SER A 21 -4.62 -4.05 -0.25
N SER A 22 -5.22 -3.08 0.41
CA SER A 22 -4.63 -1.79 0.77
C SER A 22 -5.35 -1.15 1.95
N PRO A 23 -4.80 -0.10 2.58
CA PRO A 23 -5.57 0.77 3.47
C PRO A 23 -6.84 1.32 2.80
N ALA A 24 -7.93 1.48 3.57
CA ALA A 24 -9.21 1.98 3.10
C ALA A 24 -9.32 3.51 3.24
N GLY A 25 -9.88 4.17 2.22
CA GLY A 25 -10.28 5.58 2.27
C GLY A 25 -9.27 6.52 2.94
N ILE A 26 -9.72 7.23 3.98
CA ILE A 26 -8.89 8.20 4.73
C ILE A 26 -7.64 7.58 5.36
N HIS A 27 -7.65 6.29 5.71
CA HIS A 27 -6.49 5.62 6.31
C HIS A 27 -5.36 5.48 5.30
N TRP A 28 -5.68 5.28 4.02
CA TRP A 28 -4.68 5.28 2.96
C TRP A 28 -4.11 6.68 2.71
N HIS A 29 -4.94 7.71 2.83
CA HIS A 29 -4.47 9.08 2.75
C HIS A 29 -3.49 9.41 3.89
N ARG A 30 -3.81 9.02 5.12
CA ARG A 30 -2.93 9.22 6.28
C ARG A 30 -1.60 8.49 6.14
N PHE A 31 -1.61 7.26 5.61
CA PHE A 31 -0.38 6.55 5.28
C PHE A 31 0.44 7.28 4.22
N TYR A 32 -0.21 7.84 3.19
CA TYR A 32 0.45 8.66 2.17
C TYR A 32 1.10 9.92 2.77
N GLU A 33 0.39 10.64 3.65
CA GLU A 33 0.93 11.82 4.34
C GLU A 33 2.11 11.46 5.25
N PHE A 34 2.03 10.32 5.95
CA PHE A 34 3.11 9.78 6.76
C PHE A 34 4.38 9.54 5.92
N LEU A 35 4.25 8.87 4.77
CA LEU A 35 5.37 8.67 3.85
C LEU A 35 5.89 9.99 3.30
N GLN A 36 5.00 10.92 2.96
CA GLN A 36 5.37 12.25 2.48
C GLN A 36 6.19 13.03 3.52
N ALA A 37 5.86 12.93 4.81
CA ALA A 37 6.62 13.56 5.88
C ALA A 37 8.05 12.99 6.02
N LYS A 38 8.27 11.74 5.60
CA LYS A 38 9.60 11.10 5.56
C LYS A 38 10.46 11.54 4.36
N LYS A 39 9.87 12.24 3.38
CA LYS A 39 10.49 12.74 2.14
C LYS A 39 11.45 13.92 2.37
N ARG A 40 12.41 13.84 3.30
CA ARG A 40 13.28 15.00 3.58
C ARG A 40 14.08 15.50 2.38
N MET A 41 14.45 14.65 1.41
CA MET A 41 15.23 15.07 0.21
C MET A 41 14.98 14.25 -1.07
N SER A 42 13.88 13.48 -1.17
CA SER A 42 13.70 12.60 -2.33
C SER A 42 13.21 13.32 -3.58
N PRO A 43 13.87 13.16 -4.74
CA PRO A 43 13.31 13.58 -6.02
C PRO A 43 12.18 12.64 -6.50
N THR A 44 12.04 11.44 -5.93
CA THR A 44 11.08 10.44 -6.44
C THR A 44 9.66 10.78 -5.99
N LYS A 45 8.71 10.64 -6.94
CA LYS A 45 7.30 10.96 -6.72
C LYS A 45 6.61 9.82 -6.00
N LEU A 46 6.13 10.07 -4.78
CA LEU A 46 5.33 9.11 -4.01
C LEU A 46 4.02 8.80 -4.76
N PRO A 47 3.70 7.52 -5.03
CA PRO A 47 2.45 7.14 -5.69
C PRO A 47 1.23 7.56 -4.87
N LEU A 48 0.24 8.15 -5.54
CA LEU A 48 -1.00 8.59 -4.88
C LEU A 48 -1.87 7.39 -4.47
N PRO A 49 -2.60 7.46 -3.35
CA PRO A 49 -3.54 6.41 -2.96
C PRO A 49 -4.79 6.41 -3.85
N LEU A 50 -5.47 5.27 -3.99
CA LEU A 50 -6.69 5.09 -4.80
C LEU A 50 -7.96 5.23 -3.92
N ILE A 51 -8.29 6.46 -3.53
CA ILE A 51 -9.29 6.74 -2.46
C ILE A 51 -10.56 7.48 -2.89
N LEU A 52 -10.53 8.18 -4.03
CA LEU A 52 -11.67 8.97 -4.56
C LEU A 52 -12.26 8.30 -5.79
N ALA A 53 -12.22 8.94 -6.97
CA ALA A 53 -12.73 8.39 -8.23
C ALA A 53 -12.14 7.00 -8.59
N ALA A 54 -11.01 6.64 -7.99
CA ALA A 54 -10.38 5.33 -8.16
C ALA A 54 -10.66 4.34 -7.02
N SER A 55 -11.62 4.62 -6.13
CA SER A 55 -12.02 3.69 -5.07
C SER A 55 -12.66 2.42 -5.63
N GLY A 56 -13.25 2.49 -6.83
CA GLY A 56 -13.85 1.37 -7.56
C GLY A 56 -12.85 0.41 -8.21
N GLU A 57 -11.56 0.72 -8.23
CA GLU A 57 -10.50 -0.16 -8.77
C GLU A 57 -10.48 -1.53 -8.10
N SER A 58 -10.00 -2.57 -8.77
CA SER A 58 -9.85 -3.89 -8.18
C SER A 58 -8.92 -3.93 -6.97
N ASN A 59 -9.09 -4.97 -6.13
CA ASN A 59 -8.16 -5.25 -5.03
C ASN A 59 -6.72 -5.48 -5.55
N GLY A 60 -6.57 -6.05 -6.74
CA GLY A 60 -5.30 -6.19 -7.44
C GLY A 60 -4.66 -4.85 -7.75
N SER A 61 -5.40 -3.92 -8.36
CA SER A 61 -4.93 -2.56 -8.64
C SER A 61 -4.54 -1.82 -7.36
N LYS A 62 -5.37 -1.94 -6.30
CA LYS A 62 -5.09 -1.35 -4.99
C LYS A 62 -3.82 -1.93 -4.35
N HIS A 63 -3.65 -3.24 -4.40
CA HIS A 63 -2.50 -3.93 -3.85
C HIS A 63 -1.20 -3.58 -4.60
N ARG A 64 -1.25 -3.50 -5.93
CA ARG A 64 -0.13 -3.01 -6.75
C ARG A 64 0.24 -1.57 -6.39
N ARG A 65 -0.75 -0.69 -6.16
CA ARG A 65 -0.49 0.69 -5.74
C ARG A 65 0.19 0.76 -4.37
N LEU A 66 -0.23 -0.06 -3.41
CA LEU A 66 0.44 -0.16 -2.12
C LEU A 66 1.88 -0.66 -2.30
N ALA A 67 2.11 -1.67 -3.16
CA ALA A 67 3.45 -2.15 -3.46
C ALA A 67 4.36 -1.03 -3.99
N SER A 68 3.88 -0.20 -4.92
CA SER A 68 4.65 0.95 -5.42
C SER A 68 4.94 2.00 -4.32
N GLN A 69 4.07 2.15 -3.32
CA GLN A 69 4.37 3.02 -2.17
C GLN A 69 5.45 2.43 -1.25
N LEU A 70 5.48 1.10 -1.09
CA LEU A 70 6.55 0.41 -0.36
C LEU A 70 7.87 0.42 -1.13
N GLU A 71 7.85 0.31 -2.46
CA GLU A 71 9.02 0.54 -3.32
C GLU A 71 9.58 1.95 -3.13
N TRP A 72 8.70 2.95 -3.13
CA TRP A 72 9.10 4.31 -2.81
C TRP A 72 9.71 4.42 -1.39
N ALA A 73 9.16 3.71 -0.40
CA ALA A 73 9.70 3.70 0.96
C ALA A 73 11.09 3.03 1.04
N ILE A 74 11.35 1.99 0.23
CA ILE A 74 12.67 1.36 0.08
C ILE A 74 13.69 2.37 -0.47
N GLU A 75 13.36 3.02 -1.58
CA GLU A 75 14.22 4.03 -2.21
C GLU A 75 14.56 5.20 -1.28
N ASN A 76 13.71 5.43 -0.26
CA ASN A 76 13.82 6.53 0.68
C ASN A 76 14.27 6.11 2.09
N ASN A 77 14.71 4.86 2.25
CA ASN A 77 15.19 4.32 3.53
C ASN A 77 14.18 4.46 4.67
N CYS A 78 12.88 4.35 4.38
CA CYS A 78 11.81 4.43 5.37
C CYS A 78 10.85 3.23 5.30
N LEU A 79 11.31 2.08 4.77
CA LEU A 79 10.50 0.87 4.67
C LEU A 79 10.07 0.34 6.04
N ASP A 80 10.98 0.30 7.02
CA ASP A 80 10.66 -0.25 8.36
C ASP A 80 9.57 0.58 9.06
N ASP A 81 9.69 1.91 8.97
CA ASP A 81 8.67 2.86 9.42
C ASP A 81 7.32 2.63 8.72
N ALA A 82 7.34 2.37 7.41
CA ALA A 82 6.14 2.13 6.61
C ALA A 82 5.44 0.82 6.98
N ILE A 83 6.20 -0.28 7.11
CA ILE A 83 5.67 -1.58 7.52
C ILE A 83 5.10 -1.47 8.94
N HIS A 84 5.84 -0.88 9.87
CA HIS A 84 5.38 -0.72 11.25
C HIS A 84 4.07 0.06 11.34
N TYR A 85 3.94 1.15 10.56
CA TYR A 85 2.68 1.91 10.47
C TYR A 85 1.52 1.01 10.00
N LEU A 86 1.73 0.21 8.95
CA LEU A 86 0.69 -0.63 8.37
C LEU A 86 0.34 -1.82 9.28
N GLU A 87 1.32 -2.42 9.96
CA GLU A 87 1.09 -3.50 10.93
C GLU A 87 0.26 -3.03 12.13
N GLY A 88 0.39 -1.76 12.52
CA GLY A 88 -0.42 -1.15 13.57
C GLY A 88 -1.87 -0.84 13.17
N MET A 89 -2.23 -0.99 11.89
CA MET A 89 -3.59 -0.69 11.43
C MET A 89 -4.57 -1.82 11.75
N PRO A 90 -5.70 -1.53 12.42
CA PRO A 90 -6.78 -2.51 12.61
C PRO A 90 -7.41 -2.93 11.28
N ARG A 91 -7.95 -4.16 11.22
CA ARG A 91 -8.43 -4.80 9.99
C ARG A 91 -9.58 -4.04 9.29
N ASP A 92 -10.45 -3.37 10.03
CA ASP A 92 -11.55 -2.55 9.50
C ASP A 92 -11.07 -1.28 8.76
N GLN A 93 -9.79 -0.94 8.88
CA GLN A 93 -9.15 0.16 8.15
C GLN A 93 -8.50 -0.30 6.83
N TRP A 94 -8.72 -1.55 6.43
CA TRP A 94 -8.23 -2.12 5.18
C TRP A 94 -9.36 -2.37 4.19
N ASN A 95 -9.08 -2.16 2.91
CA ASN A 95 -9.85 -2.79 1.85
C ASN A 95 -9.56 -4.30 1.89
N THR A 96 -10.63 -5.09 1.91
CA THR A 96 -10.55 -6.54 1.92
C THR A 96 -11.36 -7.15 0.79
N GLY A 97 -10.93 -8.30 0.28
CA GLY A 97 -11.70 -9.09 -0.69
C GLY A 97 -11.21 -10.52 -0.79
N SER A 98 -12.03 -11.38 -1.39
CA SER A 98 -11.62 -12.75 -1.71
C SER A 98 -10.59 -12.76 -2.84
N LEU A 99 -9.75 -13.80 -2.86
CA LEU A 99 -8.78 -13.99 -3.95
C LEU A 99 -9.47 -14.26 -5.29
N ASP A 100 -10.68 -14.84 -5.27
CA ASP A 100 -11.48 -15.14 -6.47
C ASP A 100 -11.97 -13.86 -7.19
N GLN A 101 -12.12 -12.76 -6.45
CA GLN A 101 -12.55 -11.46 -6.97
C GLN A 101 -11.40 -10.45 -6.98
N TRP A 102 -10.16 -10.89 -6.83
CA TRP A 102 -9.02 -10.00 -6.59
C TRP A 102 -8.81 -8.97 -7.70
N GLU A 103 -9.00 -9.36 -8.96
CA GLU A 103 -8.82 -8.48 -10.13
C GLU A 103 -10.15 -7.89 -10.65
N GLN A 104 -11.27 -8.08 -9.95
CA GLN A 104 -12.55 -7.52 -10.36
C GLN A 104 -12.66 -6.05 -9.92
N ASP A 105 -12.97 -5.18 -10.87
CA ASP A 105 -13.32 -3.78 -10.58
C ASP A 105 -14.79 -3.68 -10.10
N HIS A 106 -15.10 -2.64 -9.35
CA HIS A 106 -16.42 -2.38 -8.75
C HIS A 106 -17.01 -1.04 -9.24
N TYR A 107 -17.06 -0.86 -10.56
CA TYR A 107 -17.68 0.30 -11.22
C TYR A 107 -19.19 0.09 -11.47
#